data_AF-A0A1L3MKE0-F1
#
_entry.id   AF-A0A1L3MKE0-F1
#
_cell.length_a   1.000
_cell.length_b   1.000
_cell.length_c   1.000
_cell.angle_alpha   90.00
_cell.angle_beta   90.00
_cell.angle_gamma   90.00
#
_symmetry.space_group_name_H-M   'P 1'
#
loop_
_entity.id
_entity.type
_entity.pdbx_description
1 polymer ?
#
loop_
_entity_poly.entity_id
_entity_poly.type
_entity_poly.pdbx_seq_one_letter_code
_entity_poly.pdbx_strand_id
1 'polypeptide(L)'
;MIDLTIYRSINALMETINGLYKAECIRTTVFHDGPYKSIADVEYATAGWVDWYNARRLHSSLGNVPPIEYEQAHYAALNPEPQPV
;
A
#
# COMPACT_ATOMS: atom_id res chain seq x y z
N MET A 1 1.10 21.44 -19.13
CA MET A 1 1.62 22.10 -17.92
C MET A 1 1.16 21.26 -16.75
N ILE A 2 2.06 20.58 -16.04
CA ILE A 2 1.70 19.83 -14.83
C ILE A 2 1.36 20.87 -13.76
N ASP A 3 0.16 20.78 -13.19
CA ASP A 3 -0.30 21.70 -12.15
C ASP A 3 0.54 21.50 -10.86
N LEU A 4 1.06 22.60 -10.32
CA LEU A 4 1.94 22.58 -9.14
C LEU A 4 1.19 22.11 -7.88
N THR A 5 -0.13 22.23 -7.84
CA THR A 5 -0.97 21.75 -6.74
C THR A 5 -1.04 20.22 -6.74
N ILE A 6 -1.26 19.62 -7.92
CA ILE A 6 -1.22 18.17 -8.12
C ILE A 6 0.15 17.61 -7.75
N TYR A 7 1.25 18.27 -8.15
CA TYR A 7 2.59 17.82 -7.78
C TYR A 7 2.83 17.80 -6.26
N ARG A 8 2.43 18.88 -5.57
CA ARG A 8 2.60 19.00 -4.12
C ARG A 8 1.76 17.97 -3.34
N SER A 9 0.54 17.69 -3.78
CA SER A 9 -0.34 16.74 -3.10
C SER A 9 0.17 15.29 -3.25
N ILE A 10 0.65 14.91 -4.43
CA ILE A 10 1.28 13.59 -4.65
C ILE A 10 2.54 13.45 -3.78
N ASN A 11 3.40 14.48 -3.73
CA ASN A 11 4.59 14.44 -2.89
C ASN A 11 4.25 14.28 -1.40
N ALA A 12 3.27 15.02 -0.89
CA ALA A 12 2.84 14.92 0.51
C ALA A 12 2.27 13.52 0.85
N LEU A 13 1.50 12.93 -0.07
CA LEU A 13 1.02 11.55 0.08
C LEU A 13 2.18 10.56 0.14
N MET A 14 3.13 10.65 -0.79
CA MET A 14 4.29 9.76 -0.83
C MET A 14 5.16 9.86 0.42
N GLU A 15 5.37 11.08 0.93
CA GLU A 15 6.10 11.30 2.18
C GLU A 15 5.40 10.64 3.37
N THR A 16 4.07 10.69 3.41
CA THR A 16 3.27 10.04 4.45
C THR A 16 3.41 8.52 4.39
N ILE A 17 3.31 7.92 3.20
CA ILE A 17 3.48 6.47 3.01
C ILE A 17 4.91 6.03 3.36
N ASN A 18 5.93 6.80 2.98
CA ASN A 18 7.32 6.53 3.34
C ASN A 18 7.55 6.59 4.87
N GLY A 19 6.96 7.57 5.54
CA GLY A 19 7.00 7.68 7.00
C GLY A 19 6.39 6.46 7.69
N LEU A 20 5.23 6.02 7.19
CA LEU A 20 4.51 4.85 7.67
C LEU A 20 5.29 3.55 7.44
N TYR A 21 5.83 3.36 6.23
CA TYR A 21 6.69 2.23 5.89
C TYR A 21 7.89 2.12 6.85
N LYS A 22 8.58 3.24 7.12
CA LYS A 22 9.70 3.23 8.07
C LYS A 22 9.26 2.90 9.49
N ALA A 23 8.10 3.38 9.91
CA ALA A 23 7.57 3.15 11.26
C ALA A 23 7.12 1.70 11.48
N GLU A 24 6.46 1.09 10.50
CA GLU A 24 5.86 -0.25 10.63
C GLU A 24 6.79 -1.37 10.16
N CYS A 25 7.57 -1.16 9.09
CA CYS A 25 8.48 -2.17 8.54
C CYS A 25 9.89 -2.04 9.12
N ILE A 26 10.56 -0.90 8.91
CA ILE A 26 11.99 -0.77 9.18
C ILE A 26 12.32 -0.67 10.67
N ARG A 27 11.48 0.03 11.46
CA ARG A 27 11.72 0.27 12.89
C ARG A 27 11.13 -0.80 13.80
N THR A 28 10.53 -1.84 13.24
CA THR A 28 9.97 -2.97 14.00
C THR A 28 10.64 -4.27 13.57
N THR A 29 10.32 -5.36 14.27
CA THR A 29 10.76 -6.72 13.92
C THR A 29 9.59 -7.58 13.42
N VAL A 30 8.49 -6.96 13.00
CA VAL A 30 7.28 -7.68 12.57
C VAL A 30 7.52 -8.46 11.28
N PHE A 31 8.27 -7.88 10.35
CA PHE A 31 8.50 -8.44 9.01
C PHE A 31 9.90 -9.02 8.82
N HIS A 32 10.81 -8.81 9.77
CA HIS A 32 12.16 -9.35 9.77
C HIS A 32 12.70 -9.44 11.20
N ASP A 33 13.29 -10.58 11.56
CA ASP A 33 13.84 -10.79 12.89
C ASP A 33 15.25 -10.18 13.03
N GLY A 34 15.46 -9.41 14.09
CA GLY A 34 16.76 -8.81 14.38
C GLY A 34 17.21 -7.74 13.37
N PRO A 35 18.49 -7.33 13.43
CA PRO A 35 19.00 -6.23 12.63
C PRO A 35 19.14 -6.61 11.15
N TYR A 36 18.87 -5.65 10.27
CA TYR A 36 19.16 -5.73 8.84
C TYR A 36 20.68 -5.73 8.61
N LYS A 37 21.20 -6.78 7.99
CA LYS A 37 22.63 -6.98 7.69
C LYS A 37 22.92 -6.91 6.19
N SER A 38 21.89 -7.11 5.36
CA SER A 38 22.00 -7.11 3.91
C SER A 38 20.85 -6.35 3.25
N ILE A 39 21.01 -6.02 1.96
CA ILE A 39 19.92 -5.48 1.15
C ILE A 39 18.79 -6.51 1.03
N ALA A 40 19.12 -7.80 0.90
CA ALA A 40 18.14 -8.87 0.81
C ALA A 40 17.23 -8.95 2.05
N ASP A 41 17.77 -8.65 3.24
CA ASP A 41 16.99 -8.59 4.49
C ASP A 41 15.91 -7.51 4.40
N VAL A 42 16.27 -6.34 3.84
CA VAL A 42 15.36 -5.22 3.64
C VAL A 42 14.34 -5.54 2.55
N GLU A 43 14.75 -6.14 1.43
CA GLU A 43 13.85 -6.56 0.36
C GLU A 43 12.81 -7.56 0.86
N TYR A 44 13.23 -8.54 1.66
CA TYR A 44 12.33 -9.53 2.26
C TYR A 44 11.30 -8.87 3.19
N ALA A 45 11.77 -8.00 4.10
CA ALA A 45 10.87 -7.28 5.01
C ALA A 45 9.89 -6.38 4.24
N THR A 46 10.38 -5.70 3.20
CA THR A 46 9.58 -4.83 2.33
C THR A 46 8.49 -5.63 1.64
N ALA A 47 8.83 -6.79 1.06
CA ALA A 47 7.87 -7.66 0.39
C ALA A 47 6.77 -8.12 1.36
N GLY A 48 7.15 -8.52 2.58
CA GLY A 48 6.19 -8.87 3.63
C GLY A 48 5.29 -7.71 4.04
N TRP A 49 5.85 -6.51 4.19
CA TRP A 49 5.06 -5.31 4.52
C TRP A 49 4.11 -4.92 3.40
N VAL A 50 4.54 -4.97 2.13
CA VAL A 50 3.70 -4.66 0.95
C VAL A 50 2.55 -5.65 0.83
N ASP A 51 2.83 -6.95 0.98
CA ASP A 51 1.81 -8.00 0.95
C ASP A 51 0.78 -7.81 2.08
N TRP A 52 1.25 -7.55 3.31
CA TRP A 52 0.34 -7.23 4.42
C TRP A 52 -0.47 -5.96 4.17
N TYR A 53 0.16 -4.87 3.74
CA TYR A 53 -0.49 -3.59 3.52
C TYR A 53 -1.59 -3.70 2.46
N ASN A 54 -1.33 -4.37 1.34
CA ASN A 54 -2.28 -4.41 0.23
C ASN A 54 -3.34 -5.50 0.37
N ALA A 55 -2.99 -6.66 0.94
CA ALA A 55 -3.86 -7.83 0.95
C ALA A 55 -4.53 -8.11 2.30
N ARG A 56 -4.07 -7.49 3.41
CA ARG A 56 -4.57 -7.85 4.76
C ARG A 56 -4.86 -6.67 5.67
N ARG A 57 -4.21 -5.51 5.47
CA ARG A 57 -4.43 -4.32 6.31
C ARG A 57 -5.81 -3.75 6.03
N LEU A 58 -6.62 -3.60 7.07
CA LEU A 58 -7.93 -2.97 6.95
C LEU A 58 -7.79 -1.44 7.03
N HIS A 59 -8.45 -0.74 6.12
CA HIS A 59 -8.47 0.73 6.11
C HIS A 59 -9.89 1.24 6.34
N SER A 60 -10.09 2.00 7.41
CA SER A 60 -11.40 2.59 7.73
C SER A 60 -11.91 3.52 6.62
N SER A 61 -11.01 4.25 5.96
CA SER A 61 -11.33 5.09 4.80
C SER A 61 -11.82 4.31 3.59
N LEU A 62 -11.53 3.00 3.52
CA LEU A 62 -11.98 2.10 2.46
C LEU A 62 -13.20 1.27 2.88
N GLY A 63 -13.79 1.53 4.05
CA GLY A 63 -14.88 0.70 4.58
C GLY A 63 -14.42 -0.53 5.34
N ASN A 64 -13.21 -0.50 5.92
CA ASN A 64 -12.57 -1.60 6.65
C ASN A 64 -12.30 -2.84 5.78
N VAL A 65 -11.89 -2.64 4.53
CA VAL A 65 -11.37 -3.70 3.64
C VAL A 65 -9.91 -3.43 3.27
N PRO A 66 -9.16 -4.45 2.79
CA PRO A 66 -7.85 -4.27 2.19
C PRO A 66 -7.87 -3.44 0.91
N PRO A 67 -6.78 -2.73 0.57
CA PRO A 67 -6.66 -1.97 -0.66
C PRO A 67 -6.95 -2.79 -1.92
N ILE A 68 -6.49 -4.05 -1.98
CA ILE A 68 -6.71 -4.91 -3.15
C ILE A 68 -8.20 -5.21 -3.38
N GLU A 69 -8.97 -5.44 -2.31
CA GLU A 69 -10.41 -5.70 -2.42
C GLU A 69 -11.16 -4.45 -2.87
N TYR A 70 -10.78 -3.29 -2.33
CA TYR A 70 -11.35 -2.01 -2.74
C TYR A 70 -11.08 -1.72 -4.22
N GLU A 71 -9.85 -1.94 -4.69
CA GLU A 71 -9.45 -1.75 -6.08
C GLU A 71 -10.21 -2.70 -7.03
N GLN A 72 -10.33 -3.98 -6.66
CA GLN A 72 -11.11 -4.97 -7.42
C GLN A 72 -12.58 -4.57 -7.55
N ALA A 73 -13.22 -4.15 -6.45
CA ALA A 73 -14.60 -3.68 -6.47
C ALA A 73 -14.77 -2.42 -7.34
N HIS A 74 -13.81 -1.50 -7.29
CA HIS A 74 -13.81 -0.30 -8.12
C HIS A 74 -13.75 -0.63 -9.62
N TYR A 75 -12.83 -1.49 -10.05
CA TYR A 75 -12.73 -1.88 -11.45
C TYR A 75 -13.93 -2.70 -11.95
N ALA A 76 -14.49 -3.58 -11.11
CA ALA A 76 -15.72 -4.30 -11.44
C ALA A 76 -16.90 -3.36 -11.69
N ALA A 77 -17.01 -2.27 -10.92
CA ALA A 77 -18.05 -1.25 -11.12
C ALA A 77 -17.82 -0.40 -12.38
N LEU A 78 -16.56 -0.18 -12.79
CA LEU A 78 -16.22 0.57 -14.00
C LEU A 78 -16.41 -0.24 -15.30
N ASN A 79 -16.30 -1.57 -15.22
CA ASN A 79 -16.50 -2.48 -16.35
C ASN A 79 -17.61 -3.49 -16.04
N PRO A 80 -18.89 -3.08 -16.10
CA PRO A 80 -19.98 -4.03 -15.95
C PRO A 80 -19.89 -5.05 -17.10
N GLU A 81 -19.64 -6.32 -16.78
CA GLU A 81 -19.82 -7.38 -17.76
C GLU A 81 -21.25 -7.27 -18.33
N PRO A 82 -21.44 -7.23 -19.66
CA PRO A 82 -22.79 -7.32 -20.22
C PRO A 82 -23.36 -8.67 -19.80
N GLN A 83 -24.46 -8.63 -19.04
CA GLN A 83 -25.22 -9.82 -18.65
C GLN A 83 -25.54 -10.64 -19.92
N PRO A 84 -25.29 -11.96 -19.94
CA PRO A 84 -25.74 -12.80 -21.05
C PRO A 84 -27.26 -12.67 -21.19
N VAL A 85 -27.72 -12.34 -22.39
CA VAL A 85 -29.15 -12.32 -22.76
C VAL A 85 -29.74 -13.71 -22.84
#